data_AF-A0A310SU35-F1
#
_entry.id   AF-A0A310SU35-F1
#
_cell.length_a   1.000
_cell.length_b   1.000
_cell.length_c   1.000
_cell.angle_alpha   90.00
_cell.angle_beta   90.00
_cell.angle_gamma   90.00
#
_symmetry.space_group_name_H-M   'P 1'
#
loop_
_entity.id
_entity.type
_entity.pdbx_description
1 polymer ?
#
loop_
_entity_poly.entity_id
_entity_poly.type
_entity_poly.pdbx_seq_one_letter_code
_entity_poly.pdbx_strand_id
1 'polypeptide(L)'
;MRIFQEELVRCRRKQVFPLSKPRTTAFDVETTYAEVVRDKKNRAKKYHGPDSQLYSAIYPLFCIMKVFGLAPYDFRGDEIVPSKACLLFSFAFMVLYCHIMYRVYIRFISVKRKKAFLNVVETTKVTINYFVAMYELVATIFRRKALSQVWNAQQDLDERLSQLGYPRKETKTEIAMWTLLISQIVVWTAVNQSGMYAFGETWLFNVSYMCIYIGTAISVYKFIGMASFLGQRFHQLNRIAKENLPPSVGYKSSTVSRQVE
;
A
#
# COMPACT_ATOMS: atom_id res chain seq x y z
N MET A 1 19.92 6.58 9.66
CA MET A 1 20.77 5.59 8.97
C MET A 1 20.91 4.26 9.73
N ARG A 2 21.09 4.26 11.07
CA ARG A 2 21.12 3.02 11.90
C ARG A 2 19.88 2.12 11.82
N ILE A 3 18.67 2.68 11.69
CA ILE A 3 17.42 1.91 11.61
C ILE A 3 17.38 1.01 10.35
N PHE A 4 17.76 1.55 9.19
CA PHE A 4 17.88 0.78 7.94
C PHE A 4 18.99 -0.26 8.03
N GLN A 5 20.08 0.05 8.74
CA GLN A 5 21.20 -0.86 8.93
C GLN A 5 20.84 -2.02 9.87
N GLU A 6 20.03 -1.78 10.91
CA GLU A 6 19.47 -2.82 11.78
C GLU A 6 18.42 -3.68 11.06
N GLU A 7 17.57 -3.11 10.20
CA GLU A 7 16.66 -3.88 9.33
C GLU A 7 17.45 -4.78 8.34
N LEU A 8 18.48 -4.24 7.69
CA LEU A 8 19.36 -4.98 6.77
C LEU A 8 20.18 -6.08 7.47
N VAL A 9 20.67 -5.82 8.68
CA VAL A 9 21.43 -6.81 9.48
C VAL A 9 20.50 -7.90 10.04
N ARG A 10 19.26 -7.57 10.39
CA ARG A 10 18.25 -8.56 10.82
C ARG A 10 17.82 -9.48 9.67
N CYS A 11 17.84 -9.00 8.42
CA CYS A 11 17.69 -9.85 7.23
C CYS A 11 18.80 -10.91 7.10
N ARG A 12 19.99 -10.69 7.68
CA ARG A 12 21.18 -11.55 7.51
C ARG A 12 21.30 -12.67 8.56
N ARG A 13 20.74 -12.50 9.77
CA ARG A 13 20.67 -13.57 10.78
C ARG A 13 19.27 -14.19 10.79
N LYS A 14 19.00 -15.08 9.84
CA LYS A 14 17.78 -15.89 9.82
C LYS A 14 18.06 -17.25 10.48
N GLN A 15 17.49 -17.47 11.67
CA GLN A 15 17.28 -18.85 12.16
C GLN A 15 16.26 -19.50 11.23
N VAL A 16 16.68 -20.56 10.54
CA VAL A 16 15.87 -21.30 9.57
C VAL A 16 14.95 -22.25 10.33
N PHE A 17 13.65 -21.99 10.32
CA PHE A 17 12.62 -22.92 10.78
C PHE A 17 11.93 -23.58 9.57
N PRO A 18 11.52 -24.85 9.66
CA PRO A 18 11.07 -25.62 8.51
C PRO A 18 9.71 -25.16 7.97
N LEU A 19 9.56 -25.17 6.63
CA LEU A 19 8.32 -24.89 5.90
C LEU A 19 7.17 -25.82 6.35
N SER A 20 5.95 -25.29 6.42
CA SER A 20 4.74 -26.10 6.56
C SER A 20 4.59 -27.03 5.36
N LYS A 21 4.56 -28.35 5.62
CA LYS A 21 4.47 -29.39 4.58
C LYS A 21 3.17 -29.24 3.77
N PRO A 22 3.20 -29.48 2.44
CA PRO A 22 1.99 -29.52 1.63
C PRO A 22 1.02 -30.61 2.13
N ARG A 23 -0.27 -30.29 2.12
CA ARG A 23 -1.33 -31.18 2.62
C ARG A 23 -1.55 -32.30 1.59
N THR A 24 -1.33 -33.55 2.00
CA THR A 24 -1.53 -34.75 1.16
C THR A 24 -2.92 -35.37 1.29
N THR A 25 -3.79 -34.82 2.15
CA THR A 25 -5.15 -35.33 2.37
C THR A 25 -6.20 -34.61 1.53
N ALA A 26 -7.22 -35.36 1.10
CA ALA A 26 -8.34 -34.84 0.32
C ALA A 26 -9.06 -33.69 1.05
N PHE A 27 -9.51 -32.69 0.29
CA PHE A 27 -10.20 -31.52 0.81
C PHE A 27 -11.55 -31.91 1.40
N ASP A 28 -11.71 -31.73 2.71
CA ASP A 28 -12.98 -31.91 3.42
C ASP A 28 -13.34 -30.61 4.16
N VAL A 29 -14.59 -30.18 3.98
CA VAL A 29 -15.10 -28.87 4.41
C VAL A 29 -15.26 -28.83 5.93
N GLU A 30 -15.71 -29.92 6.54
CA GLU A 30 -15.98 -29.96 7.98
C GLU A 30 -14.68 -29.96 8.79
N THR A 31 -13.70 -30.76 8.38
CA THR A 31 -12.37 -30.77 8.99
C THR A 31 -11.63 -29.45 8.78
N THR A 32 -11.72 -28.85 7.59
CA THR A 32 -11.11 -27.54 7.32
C THR A 32 -11.76 -26.45 8.18
N TYR A 33 -13.09 -26.44 8.31
CA TYR A 33 -13.81 -25.49 9.15
C TYR A 33 -13.44 -25.63 10.64
N ALA A 34 -13.38 -26.87 11.15
CA ALA A 34 -12.98 -27.15 12.52
C ALA A 34 -11.53 -26.69 12.81
N GLU A 35 -10.61 -26.87 11.86
CA GLU A 35 -9.26 -26.31 11.92
C GLU A 35 -9.26 -24.79 11.92
N VAL A 36 -10.04 -24.13 11.06
CA VAL A 36 -10.16 -22.65 11.06
C VAL A 36 -10.60 -22.13 12.41
N VAL A 37 -11.58 -22.80 13.03
CA VAL A 37 -12.11 -22.42 14.34
C VAL A 37 -11.08 -22.67 15.45
N ARG A 38 -10.35 -23.79 15.41
CA ARG A 38 -9.25 -24.07 16.35
C ARG A 38 -8.09 -23.09 16.21
N ASP A 39 -7.66 -22.79 14.99
CA ASP A 39 -6.57 -21.83 14.72
C ASP A 39 -6.98 -20.40 15.12
N LYS A 40 -8.24 -20.01 14.92
CA LYS A 40 -8.77 -18.74 15.45
C LYS A 40 -8.71 -18.66 16.98
N LYS A 41 -8.93 -19.78 17.67
CA LYS A 41 -8.92 -19.89 19.13
C LYS A 41 -7.50 -19.95 19.69
N ASN A 42 -6.59 -20.61 18.97
CA ASN A 42 -5.18 -20.74 19.26
C ASN A 42 -4.35 -19.73 18.45
N ARG A 43 -4.53 -18.42 18.71
CA ARG A 43 -3.67 -17.33 18.15
C ARG A 43 -2.20 -17.41 18.61
N ALA A 44 -1.62 -18.60 18.73
CA ALA A 44 -0.19 -18.79 18.75
C ALA A 44 0.33 -18.18 17.44
N LYS A 45 1.08 -17.08 17.57
CA LYS A 45 1.72 -16.37 16.46
C LYS A 45 2.44 -17.38 15.61
N LYS A 46 1.82 -17.68 14.51
CA LYS A 46 2.21 -18.76 13.63
C LYS A 46 3.31 -18.07 12.79
N TYR A 47 4.56 -18.53 12.92
CA TYR A 47 5.71 -17.92 12.24
C TYR A 47 5.68 -18.39 10.78
N HIS A 48 5.30 -17.48 9.88
CA HIS A 48 5.28 -17.72 8.44
C HIS A 48 6.60 -17.20 7.89
N GLY A 49 7.24 -18.00 7.05
CA GLY A 49 8.62 -17.77 6.61
C GLY A 49 8.76 -16.58 5.64
N PRO A 50 9.98 -16.11 5.37
CA PRO A 50 10.28 -14.80 4.78
C PRO A 50 9.84 -14.56 3.31
N ASP A 51 9.04 -15.46 2.74
CA ASP A 51 8.78 -15.57 1.31
C ASP A 51 7.31 -15.24 0.95
N SER A 52 6.56 -14.59 1.85
CA SER A 52 5.23 -14.09 1.52
C SER A 52 5.33 -13.13 0.34
N GLN A 53 4.90 -13.62 -0.81
CA GLN A 53 5.04 -12.93 -2.09
C GLN A 53 4.25 -11.62 -2.12
N LEU A 54 3.14 -11.57 -1.35
CA LEU A 54 2.37 -10.35 -1.16
C LEU A 54 3.23 -9.25 -0.52
N TYR A 55 3.98 -9.57 0.55
CA TYR A 55 4.80 -8.57 1.22
C TYR A 55 6.03 -8.18 0.42
N SER A 56 6.68 -9.15 -0.23
CA SER A 56 7.80 -8.84 -1.12
C SER A 56 7.39 -7.84 -2.20
N ALA A 57 6.21 -8.04 -2.81
CA ALA A 57 5.71 -7.17 -3.87
C ALA A 57 5.35 -5.76 -3.41
N ILE A 58 4.96 -5.54 -2.14
CA ILE A 58 4.60 -4.20 -1.63
C ILE A 58 5.70 -3.52 -0.83
N TYR A 59 6.75 -4.27 -0.43
CA TYR A 59 7.75 -3.78 0.51
C TYR A 59 8.36 -2.43 0.09
N PRO A 60 8.74 -2.21 -1.19
CA PRO A 60 9.24 -0.91 -1.63
C PRO A 60 8.24 0.24 -1.44
N LEU A 61 6.96 0.02 -1.76
CA LEU A 61 5.90 1.00 -1.54
C LEU A 61 5.73 1.29 -0.05
N PHE A 62 5.82 0.26 0.79
CA PHE A 62 5.70 0.40 2.25
C PHE A 62 6.85 1.22 2.85
N CYS A 63 8.08 1.00 2.37
CA CYS A 63 9.24 1.80 2.76
C CYS A 63 9.05 3.28 2.39
N ILE A 64 8.54 3.55 1.19
CA ILE A 64 8.23 4.92 0.76
C ILE A 64 7.14 5.52 1.65
N MET A 65 6.05 4.79 1.91
CA MET A 65 5.00 5.24 2.82
C MET A 65 5.51 5.53 4.24
N LYS A 66 6.45 4.73 4.77
CA LYS A 66 7.10 4.98 6.05
C LYS A 66 7.83 6.33 6.02
N VAL A 67 8.59 6.63 4.96
CA VAL A 67 9.33 7.90 4.81
C VAL A 67 8.39 9.11 4.86
N PHE A 68 7.18 9.02 4.31
CA PHE A 68 6.19 10.10 4.35
C PHE A 68 5.27 10.09 5.58
N GLY A 69 5.52 9.23 6.57
CA GLY A 69 4.69 9.12 7.78
C GLY A 69 3.33 8.45 7.55
N LEU A 70 3.08 7.89 6.35
CA LEU A 70 1.82 7.25 5.94
C LEU A 70 1.74 5.75 6.28
N ALA A 71 2.71 5.22 7.00
CA ALA A 71 2.75 3.84 7.47
C ALA A 71 3.13 3.74 8.96
N PRO A 72 2.19 3.96 9.89
CA PRO A 72 2.37 3.75 11.34
C PRO A 72 2.34 2.26 11.72
N TYR A 73 2.98 1.41 10.91
CA TYR A 73 3.07 -0.02 11.09
C TYR A 73 4.47 -0.51 10.75
N ASP A 74 4.79 -1.70 11.22
CA ASP A 74 6.08 -2.32 11.03
C ASP A 74 5.91 -3.79 10.64
N PHE A 75 6.91 -4.32 9.94
CA PHE A 75 6.95 -5.73 9.58
C PHE A 75 7.54 -6.52 10.75
N ARG A 76 6.76 -7.45 11.30
CA ARG A 76 7.24 -8.40 12.31
C ARG A 76 7.16 -9.81 11.77
N GLY A 77 8.25 -10.24 11.12
CA GLY A 77 8.24 -11.45 10.31
C GLY A 77 7.32 -11.24 9.13
N ASP A 78 6.27 -12.05 9.07
CA ASP A 78 5.30 -12.15 7.98
C ASP A 78 3.97 -11.46 8.30
N GLU A 79 3.98 -10.40 9.10
CA GLU A 79 2.75 -9.66 9.40
C GLU A 79 3.04 -8.17 9.47
N ILE A 80 2.08 -7.38 9.01
CA ILE A 80 2.03 -5.95 9.30
C ILE A 80 1.44 -5.79 10.69
N VAL A 81 2.19 -5.15 11.59
CA VAL A 81 1.77 -4.89 12.97
C VAL A 81 1.83 -3.40 13.27
N PRO A 82 0.80 -2.80 13.89
CA PRO A 82 0.83 -1.41 14.32
C PRO A 82 2.04 -1.13 15.22
N SER A 83 2.79 -0.05 14.92
CA SER A 83 4.02 0.29 15.63
C SER A 83 3.92 1.64 16.33
N LYS A 84 4.32 1.70 17.61
CA LYS A 84 4.35 2.95 18.39
C LYS A 84 5.42 3.91 17.88
N ALA A 85 6.56 3.40 17.42
CA ALA A 85 7.65 4.23 16.89
C ALA A 85 7.25 4.86 15.55
N CYS A 86 6.70 4.08 14.62
CA CYS A 86 6.20 4.59 13.35
C CYS A 86 5.01 5.54 13.55
N LEU A 87 4.19 5.32 14.58
CA LEU A 87 3.13 6.25 14.96
C LEU A 87 3.68 7.61 15.41
N LEU A 88 4.69 7.65 16.30
CA LEU A 88 5.35 8.89 16.70
C LEU A 88 5.96 9.61 15.48
N PHE A 89 6.54 8.83 14.56
CA PHE A 89 7.06 9.37 13.31
C PHE A 89 5.96 10.01 12.44
N SER A 90 4.76 9.39 12.33
CA SER A 90 3.60 9.99 11.67
C SER A 90 3.18 11.32 12.31
N PHE A 91 3.22 11.43 13.64
CA PHE A 91 2.96 12.71 14.33
C PHE A 91 3.99 13.78 14.00
N ALA A 92 5.27 13.43 13.93
CA ALA A 92 6.33 14.35 13.50
C ALA A 92 6.10 14.84 12.06
N PHE A 93 5.64 13.96 11.16
CA PHE A 93 5.29 14.31 9.78
C PHE A 93 4.08 15.24 9.68
N MET A 94 3.08 15.08 10.55
CA MET A 94 1.98 16.05 10.63
C MET A 94 2.49 17.45 10.98
N VAL A 95 3.38 17.57 11.97
CA VAL A 95 3.98 18.87 12.35
C VAL A 95 4.79 19.45 11.18
N LEU A 96 5.55 18.61 10.47
CA LEU A 96 6.30 19.03 9.28
C LEU A 96 5.38 19.54 8.17
N TYR A 97 4.27 18.87 7.87
CA TYR A 97 3.30 19.30 6.86
C TYR A 97 2.62 20.61 7.25
N CYS A 98 2.24 20.79 8.50
CA CYS A 98 1.75 22.06 9.03
C CYS A 98 2.78 23.19 8.83
N HIS A 99 4.06 22.91 9.12
CA HIS A 99 5.14 23.88 8.95
C HIS A 99 5.37 24.27 7.49
N ILE A 100 5.37 23.28 6.57
CA ILE A 100 5.49 23.53 5.13
C ILE A 100 4.34 24.41 4.66
N MET A 101 3.11 24.10 5.05
CA MET A 101 1.96 24.91 4.66
C MET A 101 2.00 26.32 5.21
N TYR A 102 2.40 26.49 6.47
CA TYR A 102 2.58 27.82 7.06
C TYR A 102 3.56 28.67 6.24
N ARG A 103 4.71 28.09 5.83
CA ARG A 103 5.70 28.77 4.98
C ARG A 103 5.13 29.12 3.60
N VAL A 104 4.34 28.21 3.02
CA VAL A 104 3.68 28.44 1.73
C VAL A 104 2.65 29.56 1.82
N TYR A 105 1.81 29.59 2.86
CA TYR A 105 0.83 30.65 3.10
C TYR A 105 1.47 32.02 3.28
N ILE A 106 2.51 32.13 4.12
CA ILE A 106 3.24 33.40 4.29
C ILE A 106 3.80 33.91 2.97
N ARG A 107 4.33 33.01 2.13
CA ARG A 107 4.87 33.39 0.83
C ARG A 107 3.78 33.83 -0.14
N PHE A 108 2.62 33.19 -0.14
CA PHE A 108 1.49 33.62 -0.97
C PHE A 108 0.94 34.99 -0.56
N ILE A 109 0.93 35.29 0.74
CA ILE A 109 0.51 36.61 1.25
C ILE A 109 1.53 37.69 0.91
N SER A 110 2.84 37.38 0.98
CA SER A 110 3.90 38.37 0.76
C SER A 110 4.20 38.67 -0.70
N VAL A 111 3.93 37.74 -1.62
CA VAL A 111 4.21 37.93 -3.06
C VAL A 111 3.00 38.56 -3.76
N LYS A 112 3.09 39.85 -4.11
CA LYS A 112 2.14 40.51 -5.02
C LYS A 112 2.29 39.96 -6.45
N ARG A 113 1.63 38.85 -6.77
CA ARG A 113 1.62 38.28 -8.14
C ARG A 113 0.71 39.11 -9.06
N LYS A 114 1.19 39.42 -10.27
CA LYS A 114 0.53 40.32 -11.26
C LYS A 114 -0.82 39.82 -11.80
N LYS A 115 -1.20 38.56 -11.60
CA LYS A 115 -2.47 37.97 -12.07
C LYS A 115 -3.24 37.34 -10.90
N ALA A 116 -4.30 38.01 -10.45
CA ALA A 116 -5.11 37.58 -9.30
C ALA A 116 -5.76 36.19 -9.49
N PHE A 117 -6.21 35.86 -10.71
CA PHE A 117 -6.86 34.58 -10.99
C PHE A 117 -5.93 33.37 -10.81
N LEU A 118 -4.69 33.45 -11.30
CA LEU A 118 -3.67 32.41 -11.11
C LEU A 118 -3.37 32.19 -9.62
N ASN A 119 -3.37 33.26 -8.82
CA ASN A 119 -3.10 33.19 -7.39
C ASN A 119 -4.19 32.42 -6.62
N VAL A 120 -5.47 32.64 -6.96
CA VAL A 120 -6.60 31.95 -6.31
C VAL A 120 -6.57 30.46 -6.63
N VAL A 121 -6.35 30.09 -7.90
CA VAL A 121 -6.33 28.68 -8.32
C VAL A 121 -5.15 27.94 -7.69
N GLU A 122 -3.95 28.53 -7.70
CA GLU A 122 -2.78 27.94 -7.07
C GLU A 122 -3.00 27.78 -5.57
N THR A 123 -3.43 28.83 -4.87
CA THR A 123 -3.66 28.77 -3.42
C THR A 123 -4.70 27.71 -3.05
N THR A 124 -5.80 27.63 -3.81
CA THR A 124 -6.88 26.64 -3.59
C THR A 124 -6.35 25.22 -3.79
N LYS A 125 -5.58 24.97 -4.86
CA LYS A 125 -4.98 23.65 -5.13
C LYS A 125 -4.09 23.19 -3.99
N VAL A 126 -3.21 24.07 -3.50
CA VAL A 126 -2.28 23.73 -2.40
C VAL A 126 -3.04 23.48 -1.10
N THR A 127 -4.05 24.30 -0.83
CA THR A 127 -4.90 24.18 0.37
C THR A 127 -5.66 22.86 0.39
N ILE A 128 -6.32 22.49 -0.72
CA ILE A 128 -7.02 21.21 -0.85
C ILE A 128 -6.05 20.04 -0.67
N ASN A 129 -4.89 20.09 -1.34
CA ASN A 129 -3.90 19.02 -1.26
C ASN A 129 -3.38 18.81 0.17
N TYR A 130 -3.19 19.89 0.93
CA TYR A 130 -2.87 19.81 2.34
C TYR A 130 -3.97 19.14 3.17
N PHE A 131 -5.23 19.56 2.99
CA PHE A 131 -6.35 18.95 3.72
C PHE A 131 -6.47 17.46 3.43
N VAL A 132 -6.28 17.06 2.17
CA VAL A 132 -6.21 15.65 1.78
C VAL A 132 -5.06 14.94 2.49
N ALA A 133 -3.84 15.50 2.46
CA ALA A 133 -2.68 14.89 3.12
C ALA A 133 -2.88 14.71 4.64
N MET A 134 -3.44 15.73 5.30
CA MET A 134 -3.73 15.69 6.73
C MET A 134 -4.84 14.69 7.08
N TYR A 135 -5.92 14.68 6.30
CA TYR A 135 -6.98 13.70 6.44
C TYR A 135 -6.44 12.28 6.31
N GLU A 136 -5.62 12.01 5.29
CA GLU A 136 -5.02 10.70 5.06
C GLU A 136 -4.08 10.26 6.20
N LEU A 137 -3.25 11.17 6.73
CA LEU A 137 -2.41 10.90 7.90
C LEU A 137 -3.25 10.54 9.13
N VAL A 138 -4.26 11.35 9.43
CA VAL A 138 -5.18 11.15 10.56
C VAL A 138 -5.93 9.82 10.40
N ALA A 139 -6.52 9.57 9.24
CA ALA A 139 -7.22 8.33 8.93
C ALA A 139 -6.31 7.11 9.08
N THR A 140 -5.08 7.20 8.58
CA THR A 140 -4.07 6.15 8.69
C THR A 140 -3.71 5.87 10.15
N ILE A 141 -3.54 6.91 10.98
CA ILE A 141 -3.25 6.78 12.42
C ILE A 141 -4.39 6.05 13.15
N PHE A 142 -5.63 6.50 12.94
CA PHE A 142 -6.79 5.95 13.65
C PHE A 142 -7.17 4.55 13.16
N ARG A 143 -7.15 4.32 11.85
CA ARG A 143 -7.51 3.03 11.24
C ARG A 143 -6.35 2.05 11.16
N ARG A 144 -5.24 2.31 11.84
CA ARG A 144 -4.03 1.49 11.69
C ARG A 144 -4.25 0.01 12.01
N LYS A 145 -5.01 -0.31 13.06
CA LYS A 145 -5.30 -1.70 13.43
C LYS A 145 -6.13 -2.40 12.35
N ALA A 146 -7.14 -1.71 11.81
CA ALA A 146 -7.98 -2.26 10.76
C ALA A 146 -7.18 -2.51 9.47
N LEU A 147 -6.31 -1.58 9.08
CA LEU A 147 -5.48 -1.73 7.89
C LEU A 147 -4.50 -2.91 8.02
N SER A 148 -3.84 -3.09 9.16
CA SER A 148 -3.02 -4.28 9.40
C SER A 148 -3.83 -5.58 9.34
N GLN A 149 -5.05 -5.57 9.89
CA GLN A 149 -5.91 -6.75 9.90
C GLN A 149 -6.35 -7.16 8.49
N VAL A 150 -6.77 -6.19 7.66
CA VAL A 150 -7.15 -6.46 6.27
C VAL A 150 -5.98 -7.04 5.50
N TRP A 151 -4.79 -6.47 5.68
CA TRP A 151 -3.62 -6.93 4.95
C TRP A 151 -3.17 -8.33 5.36
N ASN A 152 -3.10 -8.60 6.67
CA ASN A 152 -2.75 -9.93 7.17
C ASN A 152 -3.83 -10.96 6.75
N ALA A 153 -5.10 -10.59 6.71
CA ALA A 153 -6.17 -11.49 6.23
C ALA A 153 -6.04 -11.86 4.74
N GLN A 154 -5.51 -10.96 3.90
CA GLN A 154 -5.25 -11.27 2.50
C GLN A 154 -4.15 -12.30 2.33
N GLN A 155 -3.11 -12.22 3.15
CA GLN A 155 -2.04 -13.21 3.16
C GLN A 155 -2.49 -14.55 3.72
N ASP A 156 -3.25 -14.55 4.83
CA ASP A 156 -3.83 -15.77 5.39
C ASP A 156 -4.67 -16.52 4.35
N LEU A 157 -5.40 -15.78 3.50
CA LEU A 157 -6.14 -16.34 2.38
C LEU A 157 -5.22 -16.96 1.32
N ASP A 158 -4.18 -16.23 0.89
CA ASP A 158 -3.25 -16.72 -0.13
C ASP A 158 -2.55 -18.00 0.31
N GLU A 159 -2.17 -18.09 1.59
CA GLU A 159 -1.52 -19.27 2.14
C GLU A 159 -2.47 -20.46 2.16
N ARG A 160 -3.71 -20.28 2.62
CA ARG A 160 -4.74 -21.33 2.59
C ARG A 160 -4.97 -21.83 1.17
N LEU A 161 -5.08 -20.93 0.20
CA LEU A 161 -5.21 -21.30 -1.22
C LEU A 161 -3.97 -22.04 -1.74
N SER A 162 -2.77 -21.64 -1.31
CA SER A 162 -1.53 -22.34 -1.64
C SER A 162 -1.52 -23.77 -1.08
N GLN A 163 -1.98 -23.97 0.16
CA GLN A 163 -2.11 -25.30 0.76
C GLN A 163 -3.13 -26.19 0.04
N LEU A 164 -4.13 -25.57 -0.61
CA LEU A 164 -5.13 -26.24 -1.45
C LEU A 164 -4.66 -26.49 -2.89
N GLY A 165 -3.38 -26.24 -3.20
CA GLY A 165 -2.81 -26.47 -4.54
C GLY A 165 -3.03 -25.32 -5.53
N TYR A 166 -3.48 -24.15 -5.05
CA TYR A 166 -3.64 -22.93 -5.84
C TYR A 166 -2.64 -21.84 -5.43
N PRO A 167 -1.31 -22.09 -5.50
CA PRO A 167 -0.32 -21.09 -5.15
C PRO A 167 -0.38 -19.91 -6.12
N ARG A 168 -0.27 -18.71 -5.56
CA ARG A 168 -0.29 -17.47 -6.33
C ARG A 168 1.12 -16.94 -6.53
N LYS A 169 1.37 -16.35 -7.69
CA LYS A 169 2.61 -15.61 -7.99
C LYS A 169 2.34 -14.12 -8.12
N GLU A 170 3.02 -13.29 -7.32
CA GLU A 170 2.87 -11.82 -7.36
C GLU A 170 3.89 -11.10 -8.27
N THR A 171 4.62 -11.83 -9.11
CA THR A 171 5.68 -11.27 -9.97
C THR A 171 5.17 -10.18 -10.91
N LYS A 172 3.97 -10.33 -11.49
CA LYS A 172 3.36 -9.30 -12.35
C LYS A 172 3.05 -8.02 -11.57
N THR A 173 2.58 -8.18 -10.33
CA THR A 173 2.26 -7.05 -9.45
C THR A 173 3.53 -6.34 -8.98
N GLU A 174 4.59 -7.09 -8.69
CA GLU A 174 5.91 -6.56 -8.37
C GLU A 174 6.49 -5.74 -9.52
N ILE A 175 6.46 -6.27 -10.76
CA ILE A 175 6.90 -5.54 -11.96
C ILE A 175 6.09 -4.25 -12.13
N ALA A 176 4.76 -4.33 -12.05
CA ALA A 176 3.88 -3.17 -12.19
C ALA A 176 4.17 -2.10 -11.12
N MET A 177 4.42 -2.52 -9.88
CA MET A 177 4.78 -1.63 -8.77
C MET A 177 6.11 -0.92 -9.06
N TRP A 178 7.14 -1.63 -9.52
CA TRP A 178 8.41 -1.01 -9.90
C TRP A 178 8.27 -0.05 -11.09
N THR A 179 7.49 -0.41 -12.11
CA THR A 179 7.19 0.49 -13.23
C THR A 179 6.49 1.77 -12.77
N LEU A 180 5.53 1.66 -11.84
CA LEU A 180 4.85 2.82 -11.25
C LEU A 180 5.80 3.69 -10.42
N LEU A 181 6.70 3.09 -9.64
CA LEU A 181 7.67 3.85 -8.86
C LEU A 181 8.65 4.62 -9.75
N ILE A 182 9.18 3.97 -10.78
CA ILE A 182 10.10 4.62 -11.74
C ILE A 182 9.38 5.76 -12.48
N SER A 183 8.16 5.55 -12.95
CA SER A 183 7.41 6.60 -13.65
C SER A 183 7.15 7.81 -12.74
N GLN A 184 6.82 7.58 -11.47
CA GLN A 184 6.64 8.66 -10.49
C GLN A 184 7.93 9.44 -10.23
N ILE A 185 9.06 8.75 -10.10
CA ILE A 185 10.37 9.42 -9.94
C ILE A 185 10.65 10.33 -11.14
N VAL A 186 10.43 9.85 -12.37
CA VAL A 186 10.64 10.64 -13.59
C VAL A 186 9.72 11.85 -13.63
N VAL A 187 8.41 11.66 -13.40
CA VAL A 187 7.42 12.73 -13.43
C VAL A 187 7.72 13.80 -12.39
N TRP A 188 7.95 13.43 -11.13
CA TRP A 188 8.23 14.39 -10.07
C TRP A 188 9.58 15.09 -10.25
N THR A 189 10.58 14.41 -10.82
CA THR A 189 11.85 15.05 -11.17
C THR A 189 11.64 16.11 -12.25
N ALA A 190 10.90 15.79 -13.32
CA ALA A 190 10.58 16.74 -14.38
C ALA A 190 9.79 17.94 -13.84
N VAL A 191 8.74 17.69 -13.04
CA VAL A 191 7.93 18.74 -12.42
C VAL A 191 8.78 19.64 -11.51
N ASN A 192 9.70 19.06 -10.72
CA ASN A 192 10.60 19.83 -9.87
C ASN A 192 11.55 20.73 -10.70
N GLN A 193 12.17 20.18 -11.75
CA GLN A 193 13.07 20.94 -12.63
C GLN A 193 12.33 22.06 -13.37
N SER A 194 11.16 21.77 -13.94
CA SER A 194 10.33 22.75 -14.62
C SER A 194 9.86 23.85 -13.66
N GLY A 195 9.48 23.51 -12.43
CA GLY A 195 9.08 24.49 -11.42
C GLY A 195 10.22 25.41 -11.01
N MET A 196 11.42 24.87 -10.80
CA MET A 196 12.61 25.67 -10.49
C MET A 196 12.94 26.66 -11.62
N TYR A 197 12.90 26.18 -12.88
CA TYR A 197 13.19 27.02 -14.04
C TYR A 197 12.12 28.10 -14.27
N ALA A 198 10.83 27.74 -14.19
CA ALA A 198 9.72 28.64 -14.49
C ALA A 198 9.51 29.73 -13.44
N PHE A 199 9.76 29.43 -12.16
CA PHE A 199 9.45 30.33 -11.04
C PHE A 199 10.69 30.87 -10.32
N GLY A 200 11.90 30.48 -10.74
CA GLY A 200 13.15 30.89 -10.10
C GLY A 200 13.24 30.47 -8.63
N GLU A 201 12.55 29.38 -8.27
CA GLU A 201 12.44 28.95 -6.88
C GLU A 201 13.66 28.13 -6.45
N THR A 202 14.10 28.35 -5.21
CA THR A 202 15.17 27.54 -4.60
C THR A 202 14.76 26.07 -4.51
N TRP A 203 15.70 25.16 -4.76
CA TRP A 203 15.48 23.71 -4.69
C TRP A 203 14.78 23.27 -3.41
N LEU A 204 15.22 23.75 -2.24
CA LEU A 204 14.64 23.40 -0.94
C LEU A 204 13.15 23.76 -0.83
N PHE A 205 12.75 24.93 -1.33
CA PHE A 205 11.36 25.36 -1.29
C PHE A 205 10.49 24.49 -2.20
N ASN A 206 10.94 24.24 -3.43
CA ASN A 206 10.19 23.44 -4.38
C ASN A 206 10.03 22.00 -3.89
N VAL A 207 11.11 21.38 -3.40
CA VAL A 207 11.07 20.02 -2.82
C VAL A 207 10.16 19.95 -1.59
N SER A 208 10.24 20.92 -0.68
CA SER A 208 9.38 20.95 0.51
C SER A 208 7.90 20.99 0.15
N TYR A 209 7.56 21.79 -0.86
CA TYR A 209 6.21 21.86 -1.41
C TYR A 209 5.79 20.55 -2.09
N MET A 210 6.67 19.93 -2.87
CA MET A 210 6.41 18.65 -3.54
C MET A 210 6.19 17.49 -2.56
N CYS A 211 6.78 17.53 -1.35
CA CYS A 211 6.58 16.49 -0.34
C CYS A 211 5.09 16.24 -0.01
N ILE A 212 4.25 17.29 0.00
CA ILE A 212 2.81 17.15 0.27
C ILE A 212 2.13 16.43 -0.91
N TYR A 213 2.50 16.77 -2.15
CA TYR A 213 1.95 16.14 -3.35
C TYR A 213 2.37 14.68 -3.52
N ILE A 214 3.64 14.39 -3.25
CA ILE A 214 4.14 13.03 -3.28
C ILE A 214 3.44 12.20 -2.20
N GLY A 215 3.26 12.77 -1.00
CA GLY A 215 2.50 12.14 0.08
C GLY A 215 1.06 11.80 -0.32
N THR A 216 0.32 12.73 -0.92
CA THR A 216 -1.06 12.46 -1.37
C THR A 216 -1.10 11.43 -2.49
N ALA A 217 -0.20 11.50 -3.47
CA ALA A 217 -0.09 10.51 -4.54
C ALA A 217 0.16 9.10 -3.99
N ILE A 218 1.08 8.95 -3.03
CA ILE A 218 1.36 7.68 -2.37
C ILE A 218 0.10 7.13 -1.66
N SER A 219 -0.68 7.97 -1.00
CA SER A 219 -1.90 7.49 -0.32
C SER A 219 -2.96 6.99 -1.31
N VAL A 220 -3.10 7.66 -2.46
CA VAL A 220 -3.97 7.19 -3.54
C VAL A 220 -3.50 5.82 -4.06
N TYR A 221 -2.20 5.67 -4.33
CA TYR A 221 -1.64 4.39 -4.79
C TYR A 221 -1.78 3.27 -3.76
N LYS A 222 -1.63 3.57 -2.48
CA LYS A 222 -1.91 2.62 -1.39
C LYS A 222 -3.35 2.10 -1.47
N PHE A 223 -4.34 2.98 -1.64
CA PHE A 223 -5.74 2.57 -1.72
C PHE A 223 -6.03 1.77 -2.99
N ILE A 224 -5.58 2.26 -4.15
CA ILE A 224 -5.73 1.56 -5.43
C ILE A 224 -5.06 0.18 -5.39
N GLY A 225 -3.87 0.09 -4.81
CA GLY A 225 -3.15 -1.16 -4.62
C GLY A 225 -3.97 -2.14 -3.78
N MET A 226 -4.49 -1.69 -2.63
CA MET A 226 -5.31 -2.52 -1.75
C MET A 226 -6.58 -3.03 -2.45
N ALA A 227 -7.30 -2.15 -3.16
CA ALA A 227 -8.49 -2.53 -3.93
C ALA A 227 -8.16 -3.52 -5.06
N SER A 228 -7.05 -3.30 -5.77
CA SER A 228 -6.59 -4.19 -6.84
C SER A 228 -6.23 -5.58 -6.30
N PHE A 229 -5.51 -5.64 -5.18
CA PHE A 229 -5.16 -6.89 -4.51
C PHE A 229 -6.39 -7.68 -4.04
N LEU A 230 -7.42 -6.99 -3.52
CA LEU A 230 -8.71 -7.60 -3.21
C LEU A 230 -9.38 -8.16 -4.47
N GLY A 231 -9.49 -7.34 -5.52
CA GLY A 231 -10.11 -7.72 -6.78
C GLY A 231 -9.44 -8.93 -7.44
N GLN A 232 -8.11 -8.99 -7.43
CA GLN A 232 -7.37 -10.13 -7.97
C GLN A 232 -7.63 -11.43 -7.18
N ARG A 233 -7.88 -11.38 -5.87
CA ARG A 233 -8.23 -12.56 -5.05
C ARG A 233 -9.66 -13.02 -5.31
N PHE A 234 -10.59 -12.09 -5.46
CA PHE A 234 -11.94 -12.43 -5.92
C PHE A 234 -11.94 -13.09 -7.30
N HIS A 235 -11.13 -12.59 -8.23
CA HIS A 235 -10.98 -13.20 -9.54
C HIS A 235 -10.41 -14.63 -9.46
N GLN A 236 -9.41 -14.86 -8.60
CA GLN A 236 -8.87 -16.19 -8.35
C GLN A 236 -9.91 -17.14 -7.75
N LEU A 237 -10.67 -16.70 -6.74
CA LEU A 237 -11.74 -17.50 -6.15
C LEU A 237 -12.82 -17.85 -7.19
N ASN A 238 -13.20 -16.90 -8.04
CA ASN A 238 -14.15 -17.14 -9.12
C ASN A 238 -13.63 -18.16 -10.14
N ARG A 239 -12.33 -18.11 -10.46
CA ARG A 239 -11.69 -19.11 -11.32
C ARG A 239 -11.71 -20.51 -10.69
N ILE A 240 -11.33 -20.62 -9.42
CA ILE A 240 -11.35 -21.88 -8.66
C ILE A 240 -12.77 -22.44 -8.59
N ALA A 241 -13.77 -21.60 -8.33
CA ALA A 241 -15.17 -22.01 -8.30
C ALA A 241 -15.61 -22.57 -9.66
N LYS A 242 -15.27 -21.90 -10.77
CA LYS A 242 -15.57 -22.39 -12.13
C LYS A 242 -14.91 -23.74 -12.45
N GLU A 243 -13.68 -23.94 -12.00
CA GLU A 243 -12.93 -25.19 -12.22
C GLU A 243 -13.50 -26.38 -11.42
N ASN A 244 -14.16 -26.13 -10.28
CA ASN A 244 -14.67 -27.15 -9.36
C ASN A 244 -16.20 -27.34 -9.42
N LEU A 245 -16.91 -26.61 -10.28
CA LEU A 245 -18.34 -26.79 -10.47
C LEU A 245 -18.64 -28.03 -11.34
N PRO A 246 -19.67 -28.82 -11.01
CA PRO A 246 -20.10 -29.92 -11.86
C PRO A 246 -20.60 -29.38 -13.21
N PRO A 247 -20.37 -30.11 -14.32
CA PRO A 247 -20.69 -29.66 -15.67
C PRO A 247 -22.19 -29.36 -15.93
N SER A 248 -23.08 -29.70 -15.00
CA SER A 248 -24.52 -29.44 -15.08
C SER A 248 -24.94 -28.01 -14.68
N VAL A 249 -24.09 -27.25 -13.97
CA VAL A 249 -24.40 -25.87 -13.56
C VAL A 249 -23.76 -24.90 -14.55
N GLY A 250 -24.24 -24.94 -15.79
CA GLY A 250 -23.83 -24.02 -16.84
C GLY A 250 -24.21 -22.58 -16.46
N TYR A 251 -23.22 -21.75 -16.17
CA TYR A 251 -23.41 -20.30 -16.26
C TYR A 251 -23.76 -20.02 -17.71
N LYS A 252 -25.04 -19.74 -18.01
CA LYS A 252 -25.41 -19.09 -19.27
C LYS A 252 -24.73 -17.72 -19.27
N SER A 253 -23.52 -17.67 -19.80
CA SER A 253 -22.90 -16.45 -20.24
C SER A 253 -23.86 -15.85 -21.25
N SER A 254 -24.65 -14.87 -20.82
CA SER A 254 -25.38 -13.99 -21.73
C SER A 254 -24.34 -13.17 -22.48
N THR A 255 -23.74 -13.77 -23.51
CA THR A 255 -23.19 -13.04 -24.65
C THR A 255 -24.35 -12.29 -25.26
N VAL A 256 -24.53 -11.04 -24.82
CA VAL A 256 -25.33 -10.06 -25.55
C VAL A 256 -24.56 -9.78 -26.83
N SER A 257 -24.87 -10.54 -27.87
CA SER A 257 -24.47 -10.21 -29.23
C SER A 257 -25.06 -8.84 -29.56
N ARG A 258 -24.20 -7.85 -29.76
CA ARG A 258 -24.56 -6.55 -30.30
C ARG A 258 -25.16 -6.79 -31.69
N GLN A 259 -26.48 -6.68 -31.84
CA GLN A 259 -27.08 -6.53 -33.15
C GLN A 259 -26.55 -5.23 -33.73
N VAL A 260 -25.85 -5.35 -34.85
CA VAL A 260 -25.49 -4.23 -35.71
C VAL A 260 -26.72 -4.01 -36.59
N GLU A 261 -27.40 -2.87 -36.39
CA GLU A 261 -28.22 -2.24 -37.42
C GLU A 261 -27.33 -1.58 -38.46
#